data_AF-A0A2D5HCB6-F1
#
_entry.id   AF-A0A2D5HCB6-F1
#
_cell.length_a   1.000
_cell.length_b   1.000
_cell.length_c   1.000
_cell.angle_alpha   90.00
_cell.angle_beta   90.00
_cell.angle_gamma   90.00
#
_symmetry.space_group_name_H-M   'P 1'
#
loop_
_entity.id
_entity.type
_entity.pdbx_description
1 polymer ?
#
loop_
_entity_poly.entity_id
_entity_poly.type
_entity_poly.pdbx_seq_one_letter_code
_entity_poly.pdbx_strand_id
1 'polypeptide(L)'
;MQIIRTVVWIAITAILVAFIAMNWTKVPVNFWPLEGGNYIHFEWPVGVVALVFFLLGGVPVWLYLRATRWRMGRRIASLENSLRASSMPSINAHADTAATTESVSKETPSPTSSPEV
;
A
#
# COMPACT_ATOMS: atom_id res chain seq x y z
N MET A 1 -19.31 -0.98 11.30
CA MET A 1 -18.22 -0.13 10.74
C MET A 1 -18.63 0.63 9.48
N GLN A 2 -19.37 0.01 8.55
CA GLN A 2 -19.70 0.63 7.26
C GLN A 2 -20.68 1.79 7.40
N ILE A 3 -21.76 1.64 8.20
CA ILE A 3 -22.72 2.73 8.50
C ILE A 3 -22.03 3.94 9.12
N ILE A 4 -21.18 3.72 10.14
CA ILE A 4 -20.42 4.81 10.79
C ILE A 4 -19.55 5.54 9.75
N ARG A 5 -18.84 4.79 8.89
CA ARG A 5 -18.03 5.37 7.81
C ARG A 5 -18.89 6.19 6.85
N THR A 6 -20.08 5.71 6.47
CA THR A 6 -20.98 6.43 5.58
C THR A 6 -21.52 7.70 6.21
N VAL A 7 -21.94 7.65 7.48
CA VAL A 7 -22.43 8.82 8.24
C VAL A 7 -21.33 9.88 8.36
N VAL A 8 -20.09 9.49 8.67
CA VAL A 8 -18.96 10.42 8.72
C VAL A 8 -18.72 11.07 7.36
N TRP A 9 -18.75 10.31 6.27
CA TRP A 9 -18.59 10.86 4.92
C TRP A 9 -19.71 11.82 4.54
N ILE A 10 -20.96 11.49 4.90
CA ILE A 10 -22.13 12.36 4.71
C ILE A 10 -21.96 13.66 5.50
N ALA A 11 -21.54 13.59 6.76
CA ALA A 11 -21.30 14.77 7.59
C ALA A 11 -20.20 15.66 6.99
N ILE A 12 -19.08 15.07 6.55
CA ILE A 12 -17.99 15.81 5.89
C ILE A 12 -18.50 16.48 4.61
N THR A 13 -19.24 15.77 3.76
CA THR A 13 -19.78 16.36 2.51
C THR A 13 -20.80 17.46 2.78
N ALA A 14 -21.66 17.29 3.79
CA ALA A 14 -22.60 18.34 4.19
C ALA A 14 -21.87 19.61 4.66
N ILE A 15 -20.84 19.47 5.51
CA ILE A 15 -20.00 20.59 5.96
C ILE A 15 -19.30 21.27 4.77
N LEU A 16 -18.76 20.47 3.84
CA LEU A 16 -18.10 20.95 2.64
C LEU A 16 -19.03 21.82 1.77
N VAL A 17 -20.23 21.32 1.52
CA VAL A 17 -21.25 22.02 0.71
C VAL A 17 -21.71 23.29 1.41
N ALA A 18 -21.99 23.22 2.72
CA ALA A 18 -22.37 24.39 3.51
C ALA A 18 -21.27 25.46 3.49
N PHE A 19 -20.00 25.04 3.60
CA PHE A 19 -18.85 25.94 3.55
C PHE A 19 -18.71 26.61 2.18
N ILE A 20 -18.89 25.88 1.07
CA ILE A 20 -18.89 26.46 -0.28
C ILE A 20 -20.03 27.47 -0.44
N ALA A 21 -21.24 27.12 0.03
CA ALA A 21 -22.42 27.98 -0.06
C ALA A 21 -22.27 29.27 0.77
N MET A 22 -21.76 29.17 2.00
CA MET A 22 -21.49 30.32 2.87
C MET A 22 -20.38 31.23 2.33
N ASN A 23 -19.39 30.66 1.66
CA ASN A 23 -18.25 31.39 1.08
C ASN A 23 -18.43 31.63 -0.43
N TRP A 24 -19.67 31.72 -0.90
CA TRP A 24 -19.99 32.06 -2.29
C TRP A 24 -19.86 33.58 -2.54
N THR A 25 -18.74 34.15 -2.14
CA THR A 25 -18.38 35.54 -2.42
C THR A 25 -17.49 35.56 -3.65
N LYS A 26 -17.90 36.33 -4.65
CA LYS A 26 -17.09 36.59 -5.85
C LYS A 26 -16.14 37.72 -5.51
N VAL A 27 -14.85 37.42 -5.43
CA VAL A 27 -13.82 38.44 -5.20
C VAL A 27 -13.13 38.71 -6.54
N PRO A 28 -13.12 39.97 -7.02
CA PRO A 28 -12.41 40.32 -8.23
C PRO A 28 -10.90 40.20 -7.96
N VAL A 29 -10.24 39.29 -8.67
CA VAL A 29 -8.77 39.20 -8.67
C VAL A 29 -8.27 39.96 -9.90
N ASN A 30 -7.34 40.89 -9.68
CA ASN A 30 -6.73 41.70 -10.74
C ASN A 30 -5.56 40.91 -11.34
N PHE A 31 -5.74 40.36 -12.54
CA PHE A 31 -4.72 39.52 -13.17
C PHE A 31 -3.69 40.33 -13.98
N TRP A 32 -4.12 41.39 -14.66
CA TRP A 32 -3.24 42.16 -15.54
C TRP A 32 -3.70 43.63 -15.66
N PRO A 33 -2.79 44.60 -15.50
CA PRO A 33 -3.08 46.00 -15.81
C PRO A 33 -3.08 46.20 -17.33
N LEU A 34 -4.19 46.67 -17.90
CA LEU A 34 -4.24 47.11 -19.29
C LEU A 34 -3.86 48.59 -19.39
N GLU A 35 -3.30 48.97 -20.54
CA GLU A 35 -3.02 50.35 -20.89
C GLU A 35 -4.33 51.16 -20.86
N GLY A 36 -4.39 52.17 -19.98
CA GLY A 36 -5.63 52.91 -19.65
C GLY A 36 -6.17 52.70 -18.22
N GLY A 37 -5.45 51.96 -17.37
CA GLY A 37 -5.79 51.82 -15.94
C GLY A 37 -6.94 50.84 -15.63
N ASN A 38 -7.40 50.11 -16.65
CA ASN A 38 -8.41 49.07 -16.49
C ASN A 38 -7.73 47.72 -16.19
N TYR A 39 -8.30 46.93 -15.30
CA TYR A 39 -7.78 45.60 -14.97
C TYR A 39 -8.72 44.54 -15.56
N ILE A 40 -8.16 43.42 -16.04
CA ILE A 40 -9.00 42.23 -16.26
C ILE A 40 -9.40 41.70 -14.89
N HIS A 41 -10.69 41.85 -14.58
CA HIS A 41 -11.30 41.29 -13.38
C HIS A 41 -11.74 39.85 -13.68
N PHE A 42 -11.17 38.89 -12.96
CA PHE A 42 -11.72 37.54 -12.95
C PHE A 42 -12.31 37.27 -11.57
N GLU A 43 -13.59 36.97 -11.55
CA GLU A 43 -14.35 36.71 -10.34
C GLU A 43 -14.21 35.24 -9.95
N TRP A 44 -13.20 34.92 -9.14
CA TRP A 44 -13.08 33.57 -8.58
C TRP A 44 -13.94 33.43 -7.32
N PRO A 45 -14.82 32.41 -7.23
CA PRO A 45 -15.55 32.14 -6.00
C PRO A 45 -14.58 31.67 -4.91
N VAL A 46 -14.53 32.39 -3.79
CA VAL A 46 -13.63 32.08 -2.66
C VAL A 46 -13.86 30.66 -2.13
N GLY A 47 -15.12 30.21 -2.12
CA GLY A 47 -15.48 28.85 -1.72
C GLY A 47 -14.79 27.74 -2.54
N VAL A 48 -14.56 27.94 -3.83
CA VAL A 48 -13.86 26.95 -4.68
C VAL A 48 -12.38 26.88 -4.33
N VAL A 49 -11.74 28.03 -4.11
CA VAL A 49 -10.33 28.09 -3.74
C VAL A 49 -10.10 27.43 -2.39
N ALA A 50 -10.93 27.75 -1.40
CA ALA A 50 -10.84 27.16 -0.07
C ALA A 50 -11.14 25.65 -0.08
N LEU A 51 -12.05 25.18 -0.94
CA LEU A 51 -12.28 23.76 -1.18
C LEU A 51 -11.02 23.06 -1.71
N VAL A 52 -10.37 23.66 -2.71
CA VAL A 52 -9.15 23.10 -3.28
C VAL A 52 -8.06 22.99 -2.22
N PHE A 53 -7.84 24.02 -1.40
CA PHE A 53 -6.87 23.95 -0.31
C PHE A 53 -7.23 22.91 0.76
N PHE A 54 -8.52 22.76 1.09
CA PHE A 54 -8.98 21.72 2.00
C PHE A 54 -8.70 20.31 1.46
N LEU A 55 -8.97 20.08 0.17
CA LEU A 55 -8.62 18.82 -0.49
C LEU A 55 -7.09 18.65 -0.57
N LEU A 56 -6.35 19.70 -0.88
CA LEU A 56 -4.90 19.64 -0.99
C LEU A 56 -4.23 19.30 0.34
N GLY A 57 -4.76 19.76 1.47
CA GLY A 57 -4.27 19.40 2.80
C GLY A 57 -4.76 18.02 3.26
N GLY A 58 -6.02 17.67 2.98
CA GLY A 58 -6.64 16.44 3.48
C GLY A 58 -6.32 15.19 2.67
N VAL A 59 -6.26 15.29 1.34
CA VAL A 59 -6.07 14.15 0.43
C VAL A 59 -4.71 13.46 0.62
N PRO A 60 -3.57 14.17 0.70
CA PRO A 60 -2.27 13.53 0.87
C PRO A 60 -2.18 12.77 2.20
N VAL A 61 -2.70 13.35 3.28
CA VAL A 61 -2.73 12.73 4.60
C VAL A 61 -3.64 11.51 4.61
N TRP A 62 -4.84 11.62 4.03
CA TRP A 62 -5.77 10.49 3.93
C TRP A 62 -5.18 9.32 3.13
N LEU A 63 -4.53 9.62 2.00
CA LEU A 63 -3.90 8.61 1.15
C LEU A 63 -2.74 7.91 1.87
N TYR A 64 -1.91 8.67 2.59
CA TYR A 64 -0.81 8.14 3.40
C TYR A 64 -1.31 7.19 4.49
N LEU A 65 -2.33 7.60 5.25
CA LEU A 65 -2.93 6.77 6.29
C LEU A 65 -3.58 5.51 5.70
N ARG A 66 -4.22 5.62 4.54
CA ARG A 66 -4.82 4.50 3.81
C ARG A 66 -3.76 3.50 3.33
N ALA A 67 -2.66 3.98 2.77
CA ALA A 67 -1.55 3.15 2.31
C ALA A 67 -0.88 2.42 3.49
N THR A 68 -0.69 3.11 4.60
CA THR A 68 -0.12 2.51 5.83
C THR A 68 -0.99 1.39 6.35
N ARG A 69 -2.31 1.61 6.43
CA ARG A 69 -3.28 0.56 6.82
C ARG A 69 -3.18 -0.67 5.91
N TRP A 70 -3.09 -0.45 4.60
CA TRP A 70 -2.98 -1.53 3.61
C TRP A 70 -1.68 -2.32 3.76
N ARG A 71 -0.55 -1.62 3.97
CA ARG A 71 0.76 -2.25 4.17
C ARG A 71 0.80 -3.11 5.44
N MET A 72 0.25 -2.61 6.54
CA MET A 72 0.20 -3.37 7.80
C MET A 72 -0.66 -4.62 7.67
N GLY A 73 -1.83 -4.53 7.02
CA GLY A 73 -2.69 -5.69 6.77
C GLY A 73 -1.99 -6.78 5.97
N ARG A 74 -1.25 -6.41 4.90
CA ARG A 74 -0.46 -7.39 4.12
C ARG A 74 0.65 -8.05 4.94
N ARG A 75 1.34 -7.29 5.79
CA ARG A 75 2.39 -7.83 6.65
C ARG A 75 1.85 -8.84 7.65
N ILE A 76 0.73 -8.51 8.31
CA ILE A 76 0.08 -9.41 9.25
C ILE A 76 -0.35 -10.70 8.55
N ALA A 77 -0.99 -10.61 7.39
CA ALA A 77 -1.40 -11.79 6.62
C ALA A 77 -0.22 -12.68 6.21
N SER A 78 0.91 -12.07 5.83
CA SER A 78 2.14 -12.82 5.53
C SER A 78 2.70 -13.54 6.76
N LEU A 79 2.71 -12.89 7.92
CA LEU A 79 3.20 -13.49 9.17
C LEU A 79 2.28 -14.64 9.62
N GLU A 80 0.97 -14.46 9.53
CA GLU A 80 0.00 -15.51 9.82
C GLU A 80 0.16 -16.72 8.90
N ASN A 81 0.41 -16.50 7.61
CA ASN A 81 0.64 -17.58 6.65
C ASN A 81 1.95 -18.34 6.95
N SER A 82 3.03 -17.62 7.26
CA SER A 82 4.30 -18.25 7.65
C SER A 82 4.16 -19.05 8.94
N LEU A 83 3.45 -18.52 9.95
CA LEU A 83 3.18 -19.26 11.19
C LEU A 83 2.35 -20.51 10.93
N ARG A 84 1.30 -20.44 10.09
CA ARG A 84 0.52 -21.63 9.70
C ARG A 84 1.39 -22.67 9.00
N ALA A 85 2.22 -22.25 8.04
CA ALA A 85 3.11 -23.14 7.30
C ALA A 85 4.16 -23.80 8.21
N SER A 86 4.71 -23.08 9.20
CA SER A 86 5.66 -23.63 10.18
C SER A 86 5.00 -24.54 11.23
N SER A 87 3.72 -24.31 11.53
CA SER A 87 2.95 -25.13 12.48
C SER A 87 2.35 -26.41 11.89
N MET A 88 2.33 -26.55 10.56
CA MET A 88 1.92 -27.79 9.90
C MET A 88 3.09 -28.78 9.89
N PRO A 89 2.97 -29.97 10.51
CA PRO A 89 3.96 -31.02 10.36
C PRO A 89 4.08 -31.39 8.89
N SER A 90 5.30 -31.29 8.34
CA SER A 90 5.62 -31.76 7.00
C SER A 90 5.33 -33.27 6.90
N ILE A 91 4.22 -33.63 6.28
CA ILE A 91 3.85 -35.03 5.96
C ILE A 91 4.78 -35.63 4.87
N ASN A 92 5.64 -34.80 4.24
CA ASN A 92 6.51 -35.23 3.15
C ASN A 92 8.00 -35.36 3.52
N ALA A 93 8.37 -35.29 4.80
CA ALA A 93 9.78 -35.48 5.24
C ALA A 93 10.26 -36.96 5.22
N HIS A 94 9.61 -37.84 4.46
CA HIS A 94 9.96 -39.26 4.31
C HIS A 94 10.12 -39.68 2.83
N ALA A 95 10.70 -38.83 1.98
CA ALA A 95 11.03 -39.22 0.61
C ALA A 95 12.49 -38.93 0.17
N ASP A 96 13.25 -38.06 0.85
CA ASP A 96 14.59 -37.68 0.39
C ASP A 96 15.77 -38.32 1.15
N THR A 97 15.53 -39.19 2.14
CA THR A 97 16.64 -39.90 2.85
C THR A 97 17.00 -41.24 2.20
N ALA A 98 16.31 -41.69 1.14
CA ALA A 98 16.51 -43.02 0.55
C ALA A 98 17.45 -43.08 -0.67
N ALA A 99 18.07 -41.97 -1.12
CA ALA A 99 18.85 -41.96 -2.36
C ALA A 99 20.37 -41.70 -2.22
N THR A 100 20.91 -41.57 -1.00
CA THR A 100 22.36 -41.29 -0.79
C THR A 100 23.07 -42.39 0.01
N THR A 101 22.62 -43.65 -0.04
CA THR A 101 23.29 -44.76 0.68
C THR A 101 23.54 -46.02 -0.16
N GLU A 102 23.37 -45.97 -1.49
CA GLU A 102 23.65 -47.13 -2.37
C GLU A 102 24.85 -46.95 -3.30
N SER A 103 25.92 -46.31 -2.83
CA SER A 103 27.24 -46.39 -3.50
C SER A 103 28.34 -46.79 -2.52
N VAL A 104 28.07 -47.80 -1.70
CA VAL A 104 29.11 -48.51 -0.95
C VAL A 104 28.84 -50.00 -1.09
N SER A 105 29.81 -50.72 -1.67
CA SER A 105 29.98 -52.18 -1.62
C SER A 105 29.04 -53.05 -2.47
N LYS A 106 29.54 -53.45 -3.65
CA LYS A 106 29.83 -54.87 -3.94
C LYS A 106 30.62 -55.01 -5.23
N GLU A 107 31.93 -55.25 -5.11
CA GLU A 107 32.58 -56.27 -5.93
C GLU A 107 33.64 -56.98 -5.07
N THR A 108 33.54 -58.31 -5.13
CA THR A 108 34.02 -59.35 -4.21
C THR A 108 35.46 -59.77 -4.56
N PRO A 109 36.19 -60.47 -3.68
CA PRO A 109 37.64 -60.33 -3.54
C PRO A 109 38.48 -61.40 -4.27
N SER A 110 39.78 -61.07 -4.41
CA SER A 110 40.98 -61.95 -4.46
C SER A 110 41.21 -62.83 -5.72
N PRO A 111 42.45 -63.29 -6.02
CA PRO A 111 43.75 -63.14 -5.32
C PRO A 111 44.96 -62.77 -6.23
N THR A 112 46.15 -62.69 -5.62
CA THR A 112 47.46 -63.17 -6.15
C THR A 112 48.52 -62.13 -6.54
N SER A 113 49.55 -62.07 -5.66
CA SER A 113 51.02 -61.87 -5.84
C SER A 113 51.52 -60.85 -6.89
N SER A 114 52.45 -59.95 -6.60
CA SER A 114 53.79 -60.16 -6.02
C SER A 114 54.44 -58.79 -5.76
N PRO A 115 55.39 -58.64 -4.81
CA PRO A 115 56.07 -57.36 -4.59
C PRO A 115 57.28 -57.24 -5.53
N GLU A 116 57.55 -56.03 -6.02
CA GLU A 116 58.87 -55.68 -6.55
C GLU A 116 59.25 -54.29 -6.02
N VAL A 117 60.53 -54.18 -5.68
CA VAL A 117 61.21 -53.18 -4.86
C VAL A 117 61.35 -51.83 -5.57
#